data_AF-A0A2I0CVN4-F1
#
_entry.id   AF-A0A2I0CVN4-F1
#
_cell.length_a   1.000
_cell.length_b   1.000
_cell.length_c   1.000
_cell.angle_alpha   90.00
_cell.angle_beta   90.00
_cell.angle_gamma   90.00
#
_symmetry.space_group_name_H-M   'P 1'
#
loop_
_entity.id
_entity.type
_entity.pdbx_description
1 polymer ?
#
loop_
_entity_poly.entity_id
_entity_poly.type
_entity_poly.pdbx_seq_one_letter_code
_entity_poly.pdbx_strand_id
1 'polypeptide(L)'
;MSGLVSFAGAHYGGATYRWNNGGTGGALDLHDYAMSGDLGNPDRTSWADRTRTYLNANPDVNVIMWSWCGQADTTAANIDLYLNLMNQLETEYPHVTFVYMTGHLDGTGTNGNLNQRNEQIRAYARASNKVLFDFADIESYDPDGLVNYMALRANDNCDYDSDGNGSRDRNWAIDWQNANPGKWYSCSSAHSQPLNANQKAYAAWHMFARIAGWDGMPVVEEPVALPGQGGIPTDPDNDGLFEDLNANGRADFADVTLFFEYMEWIAANQPVALFDFNGNGRIDYADIAALFTEL
;
A
#
# COMPACT_ATOMS: atom_id res chain seq x y z
N MET A 1 4.04 -1.58 12.50
CA MET A 1 4.87 -1.91 11.32
C MET A 1 5.98 -2.93 11.62
N SER A 2 6.42 -3.16 12.86
CA SER A 2 7.54 -4.07 13.16
C SER A 2 7.36 -5.51 12.65
N GLY A 3 6.13 -6.03 12.65
CA GLY A 3 5.84 -7.37 12.11
C GLY A 3 6.04 -7.49 10.61
N LEU A 4 5.88 -6.39 9.86
CA LEU A 4 6.07 -6.36 8.41
C LEU A 4 7.55 -6.54 8.02
N VAL A 5 8.48 -6.05 8.85
CA VAL A 5 9.93 -6.09 8.60
C VAL A 5 10.48 -7.51 8.60
N SER A 6 9.85 -8.41 9.35
CA SER A 6 10.28 -9.81 9.52
C SER A 6 9.31 -10.82 8.90
N PHE A 7 8.22 -10.35 8.28
CA PHE A 7 7.24 -11.24 7.67
C PHE A 7 7.79 -11.84 6.37
N ALA A 8 7.91 -13.16 6.33
CA ALA A 8 8.44 -13.87 5.17
C ALA A 8 7.55 -13.69 3.91
N GLY A 9 6.25 -13.51 4.08
CA GLY A 9 5.30 -13.28 2.98
C GLY A 9 5.12 -11.81 2.59
N ALA A 10 6.00 -10.90 3.04
CA ALA A 10 5.92 -9.51 2.66
C ALA A 10 6.24 -9.35 1.16
N HIS A 11 5.40 -8.61 0.42
CA HIS A 11 5.41 -8.60 -1.04
C HIS A 11 6.78 -8.25 -1.67
N TYR A 12 7.51 -7.30 -1.06
CA TYR A 12 8.85 -6.89 -1.50
C TYR A 12 9.97 -7.41 -0.58
N GLY A 13 9.69 -8.43 0.23
CA GLY A 13 10.57 -8.90 1.30
C GLY A 13 10.58 -7.95 2.51
N GLY A 14 10.64 -8.53 3.71
CA GLY A 14 10.52 -7.75 4.96
C GLY A 14 11.57 -6.64 5.12
N ALA A 15 12.78 -6.85 4.60
CA ALA A 15 13.87 -5.87 4.69
C ALA A 15 13.58 -4.53 3.97
N THR A 16 12.68 -4.52 2.99
CA THR A 16 12.27 -3.33 2.25
C THR A 16 11.44 -2.36 3.11
N TYR A 17 10.79 -2.87 4.15
CA TYR A 17 9.91 -2.10 5.03
C TYR A 17 10.62 -1.61 6.30
N ARG A 18 11.94 -1.46 6.26
CA ARG A 18 12.73 -1.00 7.40
C ARG A 18 12.44 0.45 7.72
N TRP A 19 12.24 0.72 9.00
CA TRP A 19 12.09 2.07 9.54
C TRP A 19 12.91 2.17 10.84
N ASN A 20 13.40 3.36 11.15
CA ASN A 20 14.02 3.70 12.42
C ASN A 20 13.97 5.22 12.64
N ASN A 21 14.34 5.67 13.83
CA ASN A 21 14.59 7.10 14.05
C ASN A 21 15.96 7.46 13.44
N GLY A 22 15.98 8.43 12.52
CA GLY A 22 17.16 8.92 11.83
C GLY A 22 17.44 8.29 10.46
N GLY A 23 16.53 7.45 9.93
CA GLY A 23 16.60 6.92 8.56
C GLY A 23 17.86 6.13 8.21
N THR A 24 18.57 5.61 9.22
CA THR A 24 19.87 4.97 9.04
C THR A 24 19.76 3.70 8.18
N GLY A 25 20.75 3.49 7.30
CA GLY A 25 20.76 2.33 6.41
C GLY A 25 19.72 2.37 5.30
N GLY A 26 19.21 3.56 4.93
CA GLY A 26 18.19 3.73 3.89
C GLY A 26 16.77 3.41 4.35
N ALA A 27 16.55 3.29 5.66
CA ALA A 27 15.24 3.06 6.25
C ALA A 27 14.37 4.32 6.23
N LEU A 28 13.06 4.16 6.30
CA LEU A 28 12.13 5.27 6.55
C LEU A 28 12.42 5.88 7.93
N ASP A 29 12.67 7.19 7.97
CA ASP A 29 12.71 7.93 9.23
C ASP A 29 11.29 8.15 9.75
N LEU A 30 10.91 7.46 10.81
CA LEU A 30 9.55 7.48 11.34
C LEU A 30 9.54 7.75 12.84
N HIS A 31 8.90 8.86 13.21
CA HIS A 31 8.72 9.25 14.61
C HIS A 31 7.27 8.98 15.03
N ASP A 32 6.98 7.73 15.41
CA ASP A 32 5.68 7.39 16.00
C ASP A 32 5.53 8.07 17.38
N TYR A 33 4.33 8.55 17.69
CA TYR A 33 4.03 9.36 18.88
C TYR A 33 4.91 10.61 19.07
N ALA A 34 5.41 11.20 17.97
CA ALA A 34 6.19 12.45 18.00
C ALA A 34 5.46 13.61 18.70
N MET A 35 4.13 13.64 18.57
CA MET A 35 3.25 14.63 19.18
C MET A 35 2.15 13.90 19.95
N SER A 36 1.81 14.42 21.13
CA SER A 36 0.74 13.84 21.95
C SER A 36 -0.65 14.27 21.47
N GLY A 37 -1.65 13.43 21.76
CA GLY A 37 -3.07 13.70 21.52
C GLY A 37 -3.62 13.09 20.23
N ASP A 38 -4.78 13.59 19.82
CA ASP A 38 -5.49 13.19 18.60
C ASP A 38 -6.18 14.41 17.97
N LEU A 39 -6.88 14.19 16.85
CA LEU A 39 -7.58 15.24 16.11
C LEU A 39 -8.84 15.79 16.80
N GLY A 40 -9.31 15.16 17.89
CA GLY A 40 -10.53 15.54 18.60
C GLY A 40 -10.32 16.15 19.98
N ASN A 41 -9.26 15.77 20.69
CA ASN A 41 -8.99 16.10 22.09
C ASN A 41 -7.73 17.00 22.22
N PRO A 42 -7.77 18.11 22.99
CA PRO A 42 -8.87 18.60 23.84
C PRO A 42 -9.99 19.35 23.13
N ASP A 43 -9.74 19.92 21.95
CA ASP A 43 -10.59 20.98 21.41
C ASP A 43 -10.68 20.99 19.87
N ARG A 44 -10.15 19.96 19.19
CA ARG A 44 -10.02 19.85 17.71
C ARG A 44 -9.08 20.86 17.04
N THR A 45 -8.40 21.71 17.81
CA THR A 45 -7.50 22.75 17.29
C THR A 45 -6.08 22.63 17.81
N SER A 46 -5.90 22.16 19.04
CA SER A 46 -4.61 22.04 19.73
C SER A 46 -3.59 21.18 18.98
N TRP A 47 -4.03 20.18 18.21
CA TRP A 47 -3.13 19.34 17.39
C TRP A 47 -2.42 20.15 16.31
N ALA A 48 -3.04 21.21 15.77
CA ALA A 48 -2.42 22.06 14.76
C ALA A 48 -1.26 22.88 15.37
N ASP A 49 -1.43 23.41 16.58
CA ASP A 49 -0.37 24.14 17.29
C ASP A 49 0.77 23.22 17.75
N ARG A 50 0.45 21.98 18.13
CA ARG A 50 1.46 20.95 18.38
C ARG A 50 2.27 20.65 17.12
N THR A 51 1.61 20.58 15.97
CA THR A 51 2.25 20.38 14.66
C THR A 51 3.21 21.51 14.33
N ARG A 52 2.78 22.77 14.49
CA ARG A 52 3.64 23.94 14.33
C ARG A 52 4.87 23.89 15.23
N THR A 53 4.65 23.61 16.51
CA THR A 53 5.72 23.53 17.51
C THR A 53 6.73 22.46 17.14
N TYR A 54 6.26 21.29 16.71
CA TYR A 54 7.09 20.17 16.34
C TYR A 54 7.90 20.44 15.06
N LEU A 55 7.26 20.91 13.98
CA LEU A 55 7.95 21.21 12.71
C LEU A 55 8.97 22.34 12.87
N ASN A 56 8.70 23.35 13.70
CA ASN A 56 9.68 24.41 13.98
C ASN A 56 10.93 23.89 14.69
N ALA A 57 10.82 22.79 15.45
CA ALA A 57 11.94 22.16 16.14
C ALA A 57 12.62 21.05 15.31
N ASN A 58 11.94 20.52 14.29
CA ASN A 58 12.40 19.39 13.46
C ASN A 58 12.21 19.74 11.97
N PRO A 59 13.02 20.66 11.42
CA PRO A 59 12.85 21.20 10.07
C PRO A 59 13.17 20.19 8.94
N ASP A 60 13.70 19.03 9.29
CA ASP A 60 13.97 17.89 8.41
C ASP A 60 12.75 16.99 8.18
N VAL A 61 11.70 17.12 9.00
CA VAL A 61 10.45 16.38 8.83
C VAL A 61 9.71 16.92 7.60
N ASN A 62 9.39 16.02 6.67
CA ASN A 62 8.76 16.35 5.39
C ASN A 62 7.38 15.69 5.19
N VAL A 63 6.91 14.88 6.14
CA VAL A 63 5.57 14.27 6.12
C VAL A 63 4.94 14.37 7.50
N ILE A 64 3.68 14.82 7.57
CA ILE A 64 2.86 14.80 8.78
C ILE A 64 1.59 14.02 8.51
N MET A 65 1.28 13.10 9.42
CA MET A 65 0.05 12.34 9.38
C MET A 65 -0.51 12.26 10.81
N TRP A 66 -1.73 12.77 10.98
CA TRP A 66 -2.52 12.58 12.20
C TRP A 66 -3.58 11.52 11.95
N SER A 67 -3.89 10.73 12.98
CA SER A 67 -4.95 9.73 12.90
C SER A 67 -6.19 10.16 13.67
N TRP A 68 -7.35 9.79 13.13
CA TRP A 68 -8.60 9.80 13.87
C TRP A 68 -8.69 8.57 14.80
N CYS A 69 -9.37 8.73 15.93
CA CYS A 69 -9.99 7.61 16.65
C CYS A 69 -11.52 7.73 16.42
N GLY A 70 -12.36 7.46 17.43
CA GLY A 70 -13.82 7.62 17.31
C GLY A 70 -14.30 9.07 17.11
N GLN A 71 -13.42 10.08 17.08
CA GLN A 71 -13.81 11.49 17.00
C GLN A 71 -14.18 11.95 15.58
N ALA A 72 -13.91 11.13 14.55
CA ALA A 72 -14.34 11.41 13.18
C ALA A 72 -15.87 11.32 13.02
N ASP A 73 -16.57 10.59 13.89
CA ASP A 73 -18.03 10.59 13.93
C ASP A 73 -18.52 11.86 14.62
N THR A 74 -18.53 12.94 13.86
CA THR A 74 -18.74 14.31 14.35
C THR A 74 -19.60 15.11 13.36
N THR A 75 -19.81 16.39 13.65
CA THR A 75 -20.57 17.29 12.77
C THR A 75 -19.80 17.65 11.51
N ALA A 76 -20.51 18.03 10.45
CA ALA A 76 -19.92 18.55 9.21
C ALA A 76 -18.96 19.73 9.47
N ALA A 77 -19.35 20.66 10.34
CA ALA A 77 -18.55 21.83 10.68
C ALA A 77 -17.22 21.46 11.36
N ASN A 78 -17.18 20.38 12.14
CA ASN A 78 -15.94 19.92 12.77
C ASN A 78 -14.98 19.28 11.75
N ILE A 79 -15.50 18.63 10.71
CA ILE A 79 -14.66 18.18 9.60
C ILE A 79 -14.18 19.37 8.77
N ASP A 80 -15.03 20.37 8.50
CA ASP A 80 -14.59 21.61 7.84
C ASP A 80 -13.46 22.30 8.61
N LEU A 81 -13.55 22.34 9.95
CA LEU A 81 -12.48 22.86 10.81
C LEU A 81 -11.17 22.07 10.61
N TYR A 82 -11.21 20.74 10.61
CA TYR A 82 -10.04 19.91 10.35
C TYR A 82 -9.42 20.21 8.97
N LEU A 83 -10.25 20.26 7.92
CA LEU A 83 -9.79 20.52 6.55
C LEU A 83 -9.15 21.91 6.43
N ASN A 84 -9.74 22.92 7.06
CA ASN A 84 -9.21 24.28 7.09
C ASN A 84 -7.85 24.35 7.83
N LEU A 85 -7.72 23.66 8.97
CA LEU A 85 -6.46 23.62 9.72
C LEU A 85 -5.36 22.89 8.95
N MET A 86 -5.68 21.76 8.30
CA MET A 86 -4.73 21.04 7.44
C MET A 86 -4.24 21.94 6.30
N ASN A 87 -5.15 22.63 5.60
CA ASN A 87 -4.80 23.54 4.52
C ASN A 87 -3.96 24.74 5.00
N GLN A 88 -4.25 25.24 6.21
CA GLN A 88 -3.44 26.29 6.83
C GLN A 88 -2.01 25.79 7.11
N LEU A 89 -1.85 24.59 7.64
CA LEU A 89 -0.53 23.99 7.88
C LEU A 89 0.25 23.77 6.58
N GLU A 90 -0.41 23.32 5.51
CA GLU A 90 0.22 23.21 4.19
C GLU A 90 0.73 24.57 3.66
N THR A 91 -0.03 25.64 3.91
CA THR A 91 0.36 27.00 3.51
C THR A 91 1.57 27.49 4.32
N GLU A 92 1.60 27.17 5.62
CA GLU A 92 2.67 27.56 6.53
C GLU A 92 3.96 26.74 6.33
N TYR A 93 3.84 25.47 5.93
CA TYR A 93 4.94 24.51 5.76
C TYR A 93 4.92 23.88 4.36
N PRO A 94 5.22 24.64 3.29
CA PRO A 94 5.05 24.18 1.90
C PRO A 94 6.01 23.06 1.47
N HIS A 95 7.00 22.71 2.30
CA HIS A 95 7.93 21.60 2.08
C HIS A 95 7.47 20.29 2.76
N VAL A 96 6.37 20.34 3.52
CA VAL A 96 5.81 19.21 4.25
C VAL A 96 4.57 18.71 3.54
N THR A 97 4.52 17.40 3.29
CA THR A 97 3.30 16.72 2.82
C THR A 97 2.40 16.40 4.00
N PHE A 98 1.20 16.95 4.01
CA PHE A 98 0.19 16.64 5.02
C PHE A 98 -0.75 15.55 4.50
N VAL A 99 -0.73 14.40 5.15
CA VAL A 99 -1.59 13.26 4.80
C VAL A 99 -2.94 13.43 5.47
N TYR A 100 -3.99 13.56 4.65
CA TYR A 100 -5.38 13.54 5.10
C TYR A 100 -5.78 12.10 5.40
N MET A 101 -6.74 11.91 6.30
CA MET A 101 -7.16 10.57 6.71
C MET A 101 -8.67 10.51 6.95
N THR A 102 -9.31 9.41 6.58
CA THR A 102 -10.72 9.13 6.97
C THR A 102 -10.78 8.43 8.33
N GLY A 103 -11.94 8.47 8.98
CA GLY A 103 -12.20 7.62 10.16
C GLY A 103 -12.35 6.14 9.77
N HIS A 104 -12.52 5.29 10.78
CA HIS A 104 -12.80 3.85 10.60
C HIS A 104 -14.24 3.60 10.13
N LEU A 105 -14.61 2.34 9.88
CA LEU A 105 -16.00 1.93 9.74
C LEU A 105 -16.66 1.78 11.11
N ASP A 106 -17.91 2.20 11.26
CA ASP A 106 -18.74 1.97 12.46
C ASP A 106 -19.94 1.04 12.19
N GLY A 107 -20.06 0.60 10.94
CA GLY A 107 -21.11 -0.24 10.40
C GLY A 107 -22.52 0.36 10.44
N THR A 108 -22.60 1.70 10.37
CA THR A 108 -23.84 2.43 10.08
C THR A 108 -24.11 2.57 8.58
N GLY A 109 -23.16 2.12 7.74
CA GLY A 109 -23.30 2.01 6.29
C GLY A 109 -23.20 3.35 5.56
N THR A 110 -23.57 3.37 4.28
CA THR A 110 -23.42 4.54 3.39
C THR A 110 -24.12 5.81 3.92
N ASN A 111 -25.28 5.64 4.56
CA ASN A 111 -26.06 6.73 5.10
C ASN A 111 -25.66 7.14 6.53
N GLY A 112 -24.72 6.40 7.14
CA GLY A 112 -24.15 6.68 8.45
C GLY A 112 -23.46 8.03 8.56
N ASN A 113 -23.51 8.67 9.74
CA ASN A 113 -22.89 9.98 9.92
C ASN A 113 -21.38 9.94 9.68
N LEU A 114 -20.68 8.95 10.23
CA LEU A 114 -19.25 8.77 10.03
C LEU A 114 -18.90 8.58 8.54
N ASN A 115 -19.65 7.76 7.80
CA ASN A 115 -19.41 7.61 6.37
C ASN A 115 -19.63 8.93 5.60
N GLN A 116 -20.65 9.72 5.97
CA GLN A 116 -20.84 11.04 5.37
C GLN A 116 -19.70 12.02 5.71
N ARG A 117 -19.10 11.91 6.90
CA ARG A 117 -17.89 12.68 7.27
C ARG A 117 -16.66 12.23 6.48
N ASN A 118 -16.49 10.91 6.29
CA ASN A 118 -15.45 10.35 5.44
C ASN A 118 -15.60 10.84 3.99
N GLU A 119 -16.81 10.87 3.45
CA GLU A 119 -17.08 11.42 2.11
C GLU A 119 -16.75 12.91 1.99
N GLN A 120 -16.95 13.70 3.05
CA GLN A 120 -16.53 15.11 3.06
C GLN A 120 -15.00 15.23 2.95
N ILE A 121 -14.24 14.41 3.67
CA ILE A 121 -12.78 14.37 3.59
C ILE A 121 -12.33 13.89 2.20
N ARG A 122 -12.91 12.80 1.68
CA ARG A 122 -12.63 12.27 0.33
C ARG A 122 -12.90 13.30 -0.75
N ALA A 123 -14.03 13.99 -0.68
CA ALA A 123 -14.40 15.01 -1.65
C ALA A 123 -13.39 16.17 -1.65
N TYR A 124 -13.00 16.64 -0.46
CA TYR A 124 -11.98 17.68 -0.34
C TYR A 124 -10.63 17.23 -0.90
N ALA A 125 -10.16 16.03 -0.52
CA ALA A 125 -8.90 15.49 -0.97
C ALA A 125 -8.83 15.35 -2.50
N ARG A 126 -9.88 14.80 -3.12
CA ARG A 126 -10.00 14.70 -4.58
C ARG A 126 -10.03 16.07 -5.26
N ALA A 127 -10.83 17.00 -4.75
CA ALA A 127 -10.98 18.33 -5.35
C ALA A 127 -9.70 19.18 -5.25
N SER A 128 -8.89 18.96 -4.22
CA SER A 128 -7.69 19.76 -3.93
C SER A 128 -6.38 18.98 -4.10
N ASN A 129 -6.43 17.81 -4.76
CA ASN A 129 -5.30 16.93 -5.05
C ASN A 129 -4.43 16.62 -3.81
N LYS A 130 -5.08 16.22 -2.71
CA LYS A 130 -4.41 15.91 -1.44
C LYS A 130 -4.04 14.42 -1.35
N VAL A 131 -2.98 14.12 -0.62
CA VAL A 131 -2.66 12.74 -0.23
C VAL A 131 -3.66 12.29 0.83
N LEU A 132 -4.36 11.18 0.57
CA LEU A 132 -5.37 10.62 1.45
C LEU A 132 -4.99 9.20 1.85
N PHE A 133 -4.92 8.94 3.16
CA PHE A 133 -4.92 7.61 3.73
C PHE A 133 -6.35 7.23 4.13
N ASP A 134 -7.04 6.50 3.25
CA ASP A 134 -8.44 6.19 3.42
C ASP A 134 -8.66 4.91 4.25
N PHE A 135 -8.71 5.10 5.57
CA PHE A 135 -8.90 4.02 6.52
C PHE A 135 -10.22 3.28 6.30
N ALA A 136 -11.32 4.00 6.14
CA ALA A 136 -12.62 3.37 5.90
C ALA A 136 -12.67 2.58 4.59
N ASP A 137 -11.97 3.01 3.54
CA ASP A 137 -11.90 2.24 2.29
C ASP A 137 -11.09 0.95 2.47
N ILE A 138 -9.91 1.02 3.11
CA ILE A 138 -9.09 -0.16 3.44
C ILE A 138 -9.88 -1.16 4.30
N GLU A 139 -10.68 -0.68 5.25
CA GLU A 139 -11.51 -1.50 6.13
C GLU A 139 -12.75 -2.10 5.45
N SER A 140 -13.11 -1.61 4.26
CA SER A 140 -14.28 -2.04 3.51
C SER A 140 -14.03 -3.31 2.70
N TYR A 141 -12.78 -3.74 2.54
CA TYR A 141 -12.41 -4.87 1.68
C TYR A 141 -11.45 -5.82 2.37
N ASP A 142 -11.61 -7.11 2.07
CA ASP A 142 -10.58 -8.09 2.31
C ASP A 142 -9.47 -7.97 1.24
N PRO A 143 -8.34 -8.69 1.40
CA PRO A 143 -7.25 -8.64 0.42
C PRO A 143 -7.62 -9.07 -1.00
N ASP A 144 -8.72 -9.82 -1.17
CA ASP A 144 -9.19 -10.25 -2.48
C ASP A 144 -9.96 -9.10 -3.20
N GLY A 145 -10.48 -8.14 -2.45
CA GLY A 145 -11.14 -6.94 -2.99
C GLY A 145 -12.51 -7.20 -3.62
N LEU A 146 -13.04 -8.42 -3.49
CA LEU A 146 -14.27 -8.85 -4.18
C LEU A 146 -15.54 -8.48 -3.43
N VAL A 147 -15.46 -8.28 -2.11
CA VAL A 147 -16.60 -7.99 -1.25
C VAL A 147 -16.44 -6.64 -0.59
N ASN A 148 -17.43 -5.77 -0.79
CA ASN A 148 -17.55 -4.52 -0.04
C ASN A 148 -18.29 -4.77 1.28
N TYR A 149 -17.53 -4.93 2.36
CA TYR A 149 -18.04 -5.18 3.71
C TYR A 149 -18.72 -3.96 4.36
N MET A 150 -18.45 -2.73 3.91
CA MET A 150 -19.18 -1.55 4.37
C MET A 150 -20.67 -1.63 4.00
N ALA A 151 -20.99 -2.19 2.82
CA ALA A 151 -22.38 -2.46 2.43
C ALA A 151 -23.05 -3.53 3.32
N LEU A 152 -22.25 -4.39 3.95
CA LEU A 152 -22.66 -5.41 4.91
C LEU A 152 -22.53 -4.93 6.36
N ARG A 153 -22.57 -3.61 6.57
CA ARG A 153 -22.54 -2.97 7.89
C ARG A 153 -21.29 -3.32 8.70
N ALA A 154 -20.15 -3.51 8.04
CA ALA A 154 -18.92 -3.81 8.75
C ALA A 154 -18.47 -2.67 9.68
N ASN A 155 -17.88 -3.01 10.83
CA ASN A 155 -17.26 -2.05 11.76
C ASN A 155 -15.73 -2.20 11.81
N ASP A 156 -15.09 -1.36 12.62
CA ASP A 156 -13.65 -1.35 12.90
C ASP A 156 -13.11 -2.70 13.41
N ASN A 157 -13.92 -3.46 14.14
CA ASN A 157 -13.59 -4.82 14.58
C ASN A 157 -13.59 -5.87 13.46
N CYS A 158 -13.94 -5.48 12.24
CA CYS A 158 -14.14 -6.34 11.07
C CYS A 158 -15.39 -7.23 11.14
N ASP A 159 -16.31 -6.97 12.07
CA ASP A 159 -17.58 -7.71 12.17
C ASP A 159 -18.56 -7.20 11.12
N TYR A 160 -19.28 -8.08 10.44
CA TYR A 160 -20.27 -7.73 9.40
C TYR A 160 -21.54 -8.59 9.50
N ASP A 161 -22.63 -8.09 8.90
CA ASP A 161 -23.95 -8.71 8.83
C ASP A 161 -24.01 -9.60 7.58
N SER A 162 -23.89 -10.92 7.77
CA SER A 162 -23.64 -11.85 6.66
C SER A 162 -24.92 -12.30 5.92
N ASP A 163 -26.08 -12.13 6.57
CA ASP A 163 -27.39 -12.54 6.05
C ASP A 163 -28.38 -11.37 5.90
N GLY A 164 -27.98 -10.15 6.28
CA GLY A 164 -28.79 -8.94 6.19
C GLY A 164 -29.89 -8.86 7.25
N ASN A 165 -29.79 -9.62 8.36
CA ASN A 165 -30.83 -9.68 9.39
C ASN A 165 -30.76 -8.51 10.39
N GLY A 166 -29.74 -7.65 10.30
CA GLY A 166 -29.55 -6.51 11.18
C GLY A 166 -28.54 -6.75 12.31
N SER A 167 -27.97 -7.95 12.44
CA SER A 167 -26.95 -8.33 13.41
C SER A 167 -25.65 -8.65 12.72
N ARG A 168 -24.52 -8.21 13.29
CA ARG A 168 -23.19 -8.64 12.81
C ARG A 168 -22.88 -10.01 13.39
N ASP A 169 -22.86 -11.03 12.55
CA ASP A 169 -22.74 -12.44 12.94
C ASP A 169 -21.44 -13.10 12.43
N ARG A 170 -20.65 -12.39 11.62
CA ARG A 170 -19.37 -12.86 11.10
C ARG A 170 -18.28 -11.81 11.16
N ASN A 171 -17.03 -12.24 10.95
CA ASN A 171 -15.86 -11.37 10.92
C ASN A 171 -15.01 -11.67 9.69
N TRP A 172 -14.95 -10.71 8.75
CA TRP A 172 -14.36 -10.95 7.44
C TRP A 172 -12.85 -11.18 7.50
N ALA A 173 -12.17 -10.51 8.43
CA ALA A 173 -10.73 -10.64 8.59
C ALA A 173 -10.37 -12.03 9.13
N ILE A 174 -11.11 -12.51 10.13
CA ILE A 174 -10.92 -13.86 10.68
C ILE A 174 -11.20 -14.92 9.62
N ASP A 175 -12.29 -14.78 8.87
CA ASP A 175 -12.67 -15.70 7.80
C ASP A 175 -11.54 -15.79 6.74
N TRP A 176 -11.02 -14.65 6.27
CA TRP A 176 -9.92 -14.61 5.31
C TRP A 176 -8.62 -15.19 5.89
N GLN A 177 -8.29 -14.85 7.14
CA GLN A 177 -7.09 -15.37 7.83
C GLN A 177 -7.08 -16.90 7.93
N ASN A 178 -8.24 -17.50 8.24
CA ASN A 178 -8.40 -18.94 8.34
C ASN A 178 -8.29 -19.62 6.97
N ALA A 179 -8.76 -18.97 5.91
CA ALA A 179 -8.65 -19.46 4.54
C ALA A 179 -7.25 -19.30 3.94
N ASN A 180 -6.43 -18.38 4.46
CA ASN A 180 -5.13 -18.00 3.88
C ASN A 180 -3.97 -18.07 4.90
N PRO A 181 -3.67 -19.26 5.47
CA PRO A 181 -2.56 -19.41 6.41
C PRO A 181 -1.23 -19.02 5.74
N GLY A 182 -0.41 -18.23 6.46
CA GLY A 182 0.91 -17.80 6.01
C GLY A 182 0.92 -16.58 5.09
N LYS A 183 -0.24 -16.08 4.62
CA LYS A 183 -0.35 -14.85 3.82
C LYS A 183 -0.54 -13.57 4.65
N TRP A 184 -0.55 -13.70 5.97
CA TRP A 184 -0.67 -12.59 6.92
C TRP A 184 0.23 -12.85 8.13
N TYR A 185 0.57 -11.78 8.85
CA TYR A 185 1.31 -11.87 10.12
C TYR A 185 0.47 -11.39 11.28
N SER A 186 0.68 -11.99 12.46
CA SER A 186 0.03 -11.54 13.68
C SER A 186 0.66 -10.24 14.18
N CYS A 187 -0.18 -9.30 14.61
CA CYS A 187 0.22 -8.05 15.23
C CYS A 187 -0.87 -7.56 16.20
N SER A 188 -0.49 -6.66 17.11
CA SER A 188 -1.48 -5.96 17.95
C SER A 188 -2.31 -5.03 17.07
N SER A 189 -3.63 -5.10 17.20
CA SER A 189 -4.59 -4.32 16.43
C SER A 189 -5.71 -3.87 17.37
N ALA A 190 -5.71 -2.60 17.76
CA ALA A 190 -6.70 -2.08 18.70
C ALA A 190 -8.07 -1.99 18.01
N HIS A 191 -9.11 -2.53 18.65
CA HIS A 191 -10.49 -2.56 18.13
C HIS A 191 -10.63 -3.21 16.74
N SER A 192 -9.65 -4.02 16.30
CA SER A 192 -9.62 -4.59 14.97
C SER A 192 -8.87 -5.91 14.93
N GLN A 193 -8.76 -6.51 13.73
CA GLN A 193 -8.07 -7.78 13.53
C GLN A 193 -6.65 -7.58 12.96
N PRO A 194 -5.71 -8.52 13.17
CA PRO A 194 -4.35 -8.42 12.64
C PRO A 194 -4.29 -8.26 11.12
N LEU A 195 -5.15 -8.97 10.36
CA LEU A 195 -5.17 -8.84 8.90
C LEU A 195 -5.43 -7.40 8.45
N ASN A 196 -6.44 -6.76 9.04
CA ASN A 196 -6.80 -5.39 8.71
C ASN A 196 -5.65 -4.41 9.05
N ALA A 197 -4.96 -4.62 10.18
CA ALA A 197 -3.75 -3.85 10.51
C ALA A 197 -2.61 -4.08 9.50
N ASN A 198 -2.48 -5.30 8.96
CA ASN A 198 -1.49 -5.58 7.92
C ASN A 198 -1.83 -4.82 6.63
N GLN A 199 -3.09 -4.82 6.19
CA GLN A 199 -3.54 -4.07 5.01
C GLN A 199 -3.21 -2.57 5.14
N LYS A 200 -3.51 -1.99 6.31
CA LYS A 200 -3.17 -0.60 6.64
C LYS A 200 -1.67 -0.35 6.61
N ALA A 201 -0.85 -1.28 7.11
CA ALA A 201 0.60 -1.17 7.08
C ALA A 201 1.15 -1.21 5.64
N TYR A 202 0.62 -2.09 4.78
CA TYR A 202 1.00 -2.14 3.37
C TYR A 202 0.63 -0.85 2.63
N ALA A 203 -0.60 -0.37 2.83
CA ALA A 203 -1.08 0.87 2.24
C ALA A 203 -0.29 2.10 2.69
N ALA A 204 0.03 2.20 3.99
CA ALA A 204 0.86 3.27 4.53
C ALA A 204 2.27 3.25 3.92
N TRP A 205 2.89 2.08 3.82
CA TRP A 205 4.20 1.93 3.19
C TRP A 205 4.21 2.32 1.71
N HIS A 206 3.22 1.85 0.96
CA HIS A 206 3.05 2.24 -0.43
C HIS A 206 2.94 3.77 -0.54
N MET A 207 2.08 4.39 0.27
CA MET A 207 1.92 5.84 0.30
C MET A 207 3.22 6.57 0.63
N PHE A 208 3.97 6.16 1.66
CA PHE A 208 5.23 6.80 2.03
C PHE A 208 6.28 6.67 0.91
N ALA A 209 6.38 5.52 0.26
CA ALA A 209 7.26 5.33 -0.88
C ALA A 209 6.89 6.26 -2.04
N ARG A 210 5.59 6.40 -2.36
CA ARG A 210 5.11 7.35 -3.38
C ARG A 210 5.47 8.80 -3.04
N ILE A 211 5.29 9.21 -1.79
CA ILE A 211 5.68 10.56 -1.32
C ILE A 211 7.19 10.76 -1.44
N ALA A 212 8.00 9.73 -1.17
CA ALA A 212 9.45 9.77 -1.31
C ALA A 212 9.96 9.78 -2.76
N GLY A 213 9.06 9.71 -3.75
CA GLY A 213 9.38 9.81 -5.17
C GLY A 213 9.34 8.49 -5.94
N TRP A 214 8.89 7.39 -5.32
CA TRP A 214 8.58 6.18 -6.07
C TRP A 214 7.40 6.45 -7.01
N ASP A 215 7.56 6.12 -8.29
CA ASP A 215 6.53 6.31 -9.31
C ASP A 215 5.34 5.36 -9.14
N GLY A 216 5.47 4.36 -8.26
CA GLY A 216 4.45 3.36 -7.98
C GLY A 216 4.28 2.32 -9.08
N MET A 217 5.18 2.34 -10.06
CA MET A 217 5.36 1.21 -10.93
C MET A 217 6.15 0.17 -10.12
N PRO A 218 5.82 -1.12 -10.25
CA PRO A 218 6.79 -2.14 -9.88
C PRO A 218 8.12 -1.73 -10.50
N VAL A 219 9.21 -1.80 -9.74
CA VAL A 219 10.52 -1.71 -10.37
C VAL A 219 10.49 -2.79 -11.45
N VAL A 220 10.52 -2.38 -12.72
CA VAL A 220 10.85 -3.31 -13.79
C VAL A 220 12.23 -3.77 -13.37
N GLU A 221 12.33 -4.96 -12.78
CA GLU A 221 13.63 -5.48 -12.45
C GLU A 221 14.33 -5.60 -13.81
N GLU A 222 15.26 -4.70 -14.10
CA GLU A 222 15.90 -4.65 -15.41
C GLU A 222 16.61 -5.98 -15.63
N PRO A 223 16.42 -6.64 -16.79
CA PRO A 223 17.14 -7.86 -17.07
C PRO A 223 18.65 -7.57 -17.13
N VAL A 224 19.44 -8.60 -16.85
CA VAL A 224 20.89 -8.54 -17.03
C VAL A 224 21.27 -9.21 -18.36
N ALA A 225 22.39 -8.79 -18.96
CA ALA A 225 22.90 -9.44 -20.15
C ALA A 225 23.23 -10.91 -19.88
N LEU A 226 22.79 -11.81 -20.76
CA LEU A 226 23.16 -13.22 -20.69
C LEU A 226 24.69 -13.38 -20.85
N PRO A 227 25.31 -14.40 -20.22
CA PRO A 227 26.75 -14.61 -20.34
C PRO A 227 27.20 -14.71 -21.80
N GLY A 228 28.09 -13.82 -22.22
CA GLY A 228 28.62 -13.81 -23.59
C GLY A 228 27.75 -13.12 -24.64
N GLN A 229 26.58 -12.58 -24.28
CA GLN A 229 25.75 -11.79 -25.19
C GLN A 229 26.13 -10.30 -25.21
N GLY A 230 25.85 -9.64 -26.33
CA GLY A 230 26.30 -8.27 -26.62
C GLY A 230 25.47 -7.17 -25.97
N GLY A 231 24.33 -7.50 -25.36
CA GLY A 231 23.39 -6.55 -24.78
C GLY A 231 22.48 -7.17 -23.72
N ILE A 232 21.71 -6.30 -23.06
CA ILE A 232 20.63 -6.69 -22.14
C ILE A 232 19.46 -7.16 -23.01
N PRO A 233 18.75 -8.25 -22.64
CA PRO A 233 17.55 -8.65 -23.32
C PRO A 233 16.58 -7.49 -23.55
N THR A 234 15.81 -7.52 -24.64
CA THR A 234 14.83 -6.48 -24.93
C THR A 234 13.44 -7.06 -25.15
N ASP A 235 12.44 -6.18 -25.05
CA ASP A 235 11.02 -6.41 -25.31
C ASP A 235 10.62 -5.67 -26.62
N PRO A 236 10.83 -6.29 -27.80
CA PRO A 236 10.45 -5.72 -29.09
C PRO A 236 8.98 -5.30 -29.24
N ASP A 237 8.03 -5.99 -28.59
CA ASP A 237 6.59 -5.78 -28.81
C ASP A 237 5.87 -5.01 -27.69
N ASN A 238 6.58 -4.71 -26.61
CA ASN A 238 6.14 -4.01 -25.39
C ASN A 238 5.04 -4.72 -24.61
N ASP A 239 5.04 -6.05 -24.56
CA ASP A 239 4.09 -6.82 -23.74
C ASP A 239 4.56 -7.06 -22.28
N GLY A 240 5.81 -6.72 -21.98
CA GLY A 240 6.43 -6.85 -20.67
C GLY A 240 7.27 -8.12 -20.48
N LEU A 241 7.35 -9.00 -21.49
CA LEU A 241 8.27 -10.13 -21.57
C LEU A 241 9.50 -9.75 -22.41
N PHE A 242 10.62 -10.43 -22.19
CA PHE A 242 11.90 -10.06 -22.79
C PHE A 242 12.45 -11.19 -23.68
N GLU A 243 11.85 -11.30 -24.86
CA GLU A 243 12.01 -12.36 -25.85
C GLU A 243 13.23 -12.21 -26.77
N ASP A 244 13.83 -11.03 -26.89
CA ASP A 244 15.11 -10.83 -27.60
C ASP A 244 16.28 -10.96 -26.63
N LEU A 245 16.65 -12.21 -26.32
CA LEU A 245 17.68 -12.58 -25.35
C LEU A 245 19.10 -12.15 -25.76
N ASN A 246 19.35 -11.94 -27.05
CA ASN A 246 20.66 -11.52 -27.56
C ASN A 246 20.76 -10.03 -27.94
N ALA A 247 19.67 -9.29 -27.78
CA ALA A 247 19.58 -7.86 -28.05
C ALA A 247 19.90 -7.49 -29.50
N ASN A 248 19.49 -8.31 -30.48
CA ASN A 248 19.69 -8.02 -31.91
C ASN A 248 18.54 -7.20 -32.53
N GLY A 249 17.54 -6.84 -31.73
CA GLY A 249 16.34 -6.09 -32.11
C GLY A 249 15.19 -6.94 -32.66
N ARG A 250 15.20 -8.26 -32.46
CA ARG A 250 14.14 -9.17 -32.92
C ARG A 250 14.03 -10.40 -32.03
N ALA A 251 12.80 -10.86 -31.81
CA ALA A 251 12.53 -12.19 -31.28
C ALA A 251 12.74 -13.22 -32.40
N ASP A 252 13.70 -14.14 -32.25
CA ASP A 252 13.91 -15.21 -33.24
C ASP A 252 14.37 -16.55 -32.63
N PHE A 253 14.63 -17.55 -33.48
CA PHE A 253 15.00 -18.89 -33.03
C PHE A 253 16.33 -18.95 -32.26
N ALA A 254 17.22 -17.98 -32.44
CA ALA A 254 18.44 -17.84 -31.65
C ALA A 254 18.10 -17.56 -30.18
N ASP A 255 17.03 -16.80 -29.92
CA ASP A 255 16.59 -16.49 -28.56
C ASP A 255 16.01 -17.72 -27.86
N VAL A 256 15.24 -18.53 -28.57
CA VAL A 256 14.78 -19.85 -28.07
C VAL A 256 15.96 -20.75 -27.71
N THR A 257 17.02 -20.73 -28.52
CA THR A 257 18.24 -21.51 -28.28
C THR A 257 18.97 -21.01 -27.04
N LEU A 258 19.07 -19.68 -26.87
CA LEU A 258 19.68 -19.06 -25.69
C LEU A 258 18.88 -19.32 -24.43
N PHE A 259 17.55 -19.25 -24.49
CA PHE A 259 16.70 -19.56 -23.35
C PHE A 259 16.92 -21.00 -22.90
N PHE A 260 16.97 -21.95 -23.86
CA PHE A 260 17.26 -23.35 -23.56
C PHE A 260 18.67 -23.55 -22.96
N GLU A 261 19.69 -22.89 -23.52
CA GLU A 261 21.08 -23.00 -23.06
C GLU A 261 21.28 -22.40 -21.66
N TYR A 262 20.66 -21.25 -21.39
CA TYR A 262 20.84 -20.49 -20.16
C TYR A 262 19.68 -20.62 -19.18
N MET A 263 18.76 -21.56 -19.35
CA MET A 263 17.54 -21.69 -18.52
C MET A 263 17.84 -21.69 -17.01
N GLU A 264 18.82 -22.48 -16.56
CA GLU A 264 19.22 -22.51 -15.14
C GLU A 264 19.82 -21.18 -14.68
N TRP A 265 20.55 -20.49 -15.56
CA TRP A 265 21.13 -19.20 -15.26
C TRP A 265 20.06 -18.10 -15.21
N ILE A 266 19.12 -18.09 -16.15
CA ILE A 266 17.95 -17.21 -16.18
C ILE A 266 17.16 -17.38 -14.89
N ALA A 267 16.81 -18.61 -14.52
CA ALA A 267 16.08 -18.91 -13.29
C ALA A 267 16.78 -18.40 -12.01
N ALA A 268 18.11 -18.28 -12.03
CA ALA A 268 18.91 -17.87 -10.87
C ALA A 268 19.32 -16.38 -10.86
N ASN A 269 19.31 -15.71 -12.01
CA ASN A 269 19.91 -14.37 -12.17
C ASN A 269 18.98 -13.35 -12.82
N GLN A 270 17.88 -13.80 -13.43
CA GLN A 270 16.90 -12.93 -14.06
C GLN A 270 15.64 -12.79 -13.20
N PRO A 271 14.92 -11.68 -13.36
CA PRO A 271 13.57 -11.52 -12.83
C PRO A 271 12.62 -12.52 -13.49
N VAL A 272 12.02 -13.41 -12.69
CA VAL A 272 11.15 -14.47 -13.23
C VAL A 272 10.01 -13.89 -14.07
N ALA A 273 9.42 -12.78 -13.64
CA ALA A 273 8.28 -12.16 -14.31
C ALA A 273 8.57 -11.68 -15.74
N LEU A 274 9.85 -11.43 -16.09
CA LEU A 274 10.23 -10.99 -17.44
C LEU A 274 10.46 -12.15 -18.42
N PHE A 275 10.61 -13.37 -17.91
CA PHE A 275 11.00 -14.56 -18.67
C PHE A 275 10.03 -15.74 -18.47
N ASP A 276 8.94 -15.55 -17.72
CA ASP A 276 7.85 -16.50 -17.49
C ASP A 276 6.80 -16.38 -18.61
N PHE A 277 7.21 -16.75 -19.83
CA PHE A 277 6.38 -16.67 -21.04
C PHE A 277 5.07 -17.46 -20.92
N ASN A 278 5.01 -18.48 -20.05
CA ASN A 278 3.79 -19.26 -19.86
C ASN A 278 2.92 -18.79 -18.67
N GLY A 279 3.41 -17.85 -17.85
CA GLY A 279 2.70 -17.21 -16.76
C GLY A 279 2.43 -18.11 -15.54
N ASN A 280 3.26 -19.14 -15.30
CA ASN A 280 3.08 -20.06 -14.18
C ASN A 280 3.89 -19.71 -12.92
N GLY A 281 4.62 -18.60 -12.95
CA GLY A 281 5.41 -18.04 -11.86
C GLY A 281 6.79 -18.68 -11.68
N ARG A 282 7.32 -19.40 -12.67
CA ARG A 282 8.66 -20.03 -12.61
C ARG A 282 9.24 -20.22 -14.01
N ILE A 283 10.57 -20.31 -14.09
CA ILE A 283 11.29 -20.61 -15.32
C ILE A 283 11.37 -22.12 -15.53
N ASP A 284 10.74 -22.64 -16.57
CA ASP A 284 10.76 -24.04 -16.96
C ASP A 284 10.61 -24.27 -18.49
N TYR A 285 10.50 -25.53 -18.91
CA TYR A 285 10.38 -25.89 -20.33
C TYR A 285 9.09 -25.39 -21.00
N ALA A 286 8.04 -25.07 -20.23
CA ALA A 286 6.82 -24.51 -20.79
C ALA A 286 7.02 -23.06 -21.24
N ASP A 287 7.97 -22.32 -20.65
CA ASP A 287 8.37 -20.99 -21.14
C ASP A 287 9.01 -21.06 -22.51
N ILE A 288 9.88 -22.05 -22.74
CA ILE A 288 10.51 -22.26 -24.05
C ILE A 288 9.46 -22.60 -25.11
N ALA A 289 8.45 -23.40 -24.74
CA ALA A 289 7.36 -23.73 -25.65
C ALA A 289 6.45 -22.53 -25.95
N ALA A 290 6.19 -21.68 -24.94
CA ALA A 290 5.45 -20.44 -25.09
C ALA A 290 6.19 -19.45 -26.00
N LEU A 291 7.46 -19.17 -25.69
CA LEU A 291 8.35 -18.32 -26.49
C LEU A 291 8.41 -18.80 -27.95
N PHE A 292 8.59 -20.11 -28.18
CA PHE A 292 8.61 -20.65 -29.54
C PHE A 292 7.27 -20.47 -30.29
N THR A 293 6.15 -20.44 -29.58
CA THR A 293 4.81 -20.25 -30.17
C THR A 293 4.55 -18.79 -30.56
N GLU A 294 5.27 -17.88 -29.93
CA GLU A 294 5.15 -16.43 -30.11
C GLU A 294 5.89 -15.91 -31.36
N LEU A 295 6.95 -16.62 -31.79
CA LEU A 295 7.74 -16.34 -33.00
C LEU A 295 6.99 -16.57 -34.32
#